data_AF-A0A060ZGQ5-F1
#
_entry.id   AF-A0A060ZGQ5-F1
#
_cell.length_a   1.000
_cell.length_b   1.000
_cell.length_c   1.000
_cell.angle_alpha   90.00
_cell.angle_beta   90.00
_cell.angle_gamma   90.00
#
_symmetry.space_group_name_H-M   'P 1'
#
loop_
_entity.id
_entity.type
_entity.pdbx_description
1 polymer ?
#
loop_
_entity_poly.entity_id
_entity_poly.type
_entity_poly.pdbx_seq_one_letter_code
_entity_poly.pdbx_strand_id
1 'polypeptide(L)' 'MPKVKRSRKPPPDGWELIEPTLDELDQKMREAETEPHEGKRKVESLWPIFRLHHQRSRYIFDLFYKRKA' A
#
# COMPACT_ATOMS: atom_id res chain seq x y z
N MET A 1 -7.80 -5.28 -9.43
CA MET A 1 -7.28 -4.60 -10.64
C MET A 1 -6.13 -3.69 -10.22
N PRO A 2 -4.97 -3.77 -10.89
CA PRO A 2 -3.81 -2.97 -10.51
C PRO A 2 -4.07 -1.48 -10.71
N LYS A 3 -3.41 -0.64 -9.92
CA LYS A 3 -3.52 0.82 -10.03
C LYS A 3 -3.01 1.27 -11.40
N VAL A 4 -3.74 2.17 -12.06
CA VAL A 4 -3.34 2.71 -13.37
C VAL A 4 -1.95 3.34 -13.26
N LYS A 5 -0.99 2.78 -14.01
CA LYS A 5 0.40 3.26 -14.03
C LYS A 5 0.43 4.65 -14.67
N ARG A 6 0.99 5.64 -13.96
CA ARG A 6 1.16 7.01 -14.49
C ARG A 6 2.33 7.10 -15.48
N SER A 7 3.34 6.27 -15.28
CA SER A 7 4.47 6.14 -16.21
C SER A 7 4.13 5.18 -17.33
N ARG A 8 4.49 5.55 -18.56
CA ARG A 8 4.47 4.64 -19.73
C ARG A 8 5.73 3.78 -19.83
N LYS A 9 6.77 4.10 -19.05
CA LYS A 9 8.00 3.28 -19.01
C LYS A 9 7.69 1.94 -18.32
N PRO A 10 8.29 0.83 -18.79
CA PRO A 10 8.17 -0.44 -18.08
C PRO A 10 8.70 -0.30 -16.65
N PRO A 11 8.17 -1.10 -15.71
CA PRO A 11 8.71 -1.15 -14.36
C PRO A 11 10.19 -1.61 -14.39
N PRO A 12 11.00 -1.21 -13.40
CA PRO A 12 12.39 -1.62 -13.30
C PRO A 12 12.54 -3.11 -12.95
N ASP A 13 13.75 -3.63 -13.11
CA ASP A 13 14.10 -5.00 -12.72
C ASP A 13 13.79 -5.26 -11.24
N GLY A 14 13.32 -6.46 -10.93
CA GLY A 14 12.91 -6.86 -9.58
C GLY A 14 11.52 -6.38 -9.15
N TRP A 15 10.82 -5.59 -9.97
CA TRP A 15 9.45 -5.14 -9.67
C TRP A 15 8.47 -6.31 -9.47
N GLU A 16 8.57 -7.36 -10.28
CA GLU A 16 7.70 -8.54 -10.22
C GLU A 16 7.74 -9.26 -8.86
N LEU A 17 8.86 -9.13 -8.12
CA LEU A 17 9.02 -9.75 -6.80
C LEU A 17 8.28 -9.00 -5.69
N ILE A 18 8.06 -7.70 -5.87
CA ILE A 18 7.44 -6.81 -4.88
C ILE A 18 6.01 -6.43 -5.25
N GLU A 19 5.64 -6.53 -6.54
CA GLU A 19 4.31 -6.19 -7.07
C GLU A 19 3.17 -6.90 -6.32
N PRO A 20 3.22 -8.22 -6.03
CA PRO A 20 2.14 -8.90 -5.32
C PRO A 20 1.88 -8.30 -3.93
N THR A 21 2.95 -8.01 -3.17
CA THR A 21 2.82 -7.42 -1.83
C THR A 21 2.31 -5.98 -1.89
N LEU A 22 2.74 -5.20 -2.89
CA LEU A 22 2.26 -3.84 -3.06
C LEU A 22 0.79 -3.79 -3.50
N ASP A 23 0.36 -4.73 -4.33
CA ASP A 23 -1.04 -4.86 -4.76
C ASP A 23 -1.95 -5.32 -3.61
N GLU A 24 -1.50 -6.25 -2.76
CA GLU A 24 -2.22 -6.63 -1.54
C GLU A 24 -2.40 -5.44 -0.58
N LEU A 25 -1.36 -4.60 -0.42
CA LEU A 25 -1.45 -3.39 0.41
C LEU A 25 -2.37 -2.33 -0.22
N ASP A 26 -2.40 -2.20 -1.54
CA ASP A 26 -3.33 -1.31 -2.26
C ASP A 26 -4.77 -1.83 -2.13
N GLN A 27 -4.99 -3.14 -2.20
CA GLN A 27 -6.29 -3.77 -2.01
C GLN A 27 -6.83 -3.52 -0.60
N LYS A 28 -6.00 -3.73 0.44
CA LYS A 28 -6.35 -3.40 1.83
C LYS A 28 -6.66 -1.92 2.03
N MET A 29 -5.96 -1.03 1.31
CA MET A 29 -6.26 0.40 1.35
C MET A 29 -7.66 0.69 0.81
N ARG A 30 -8.02 0.09 -0.33
CA ARG A 30 -9.37 0.25 -0.90
C ARG A 30 -10.45 -0.27 0.02
N GLU A 31 -10.21 -1.41 0.68
CA GLU A 31 -11.12 -1.96 1.69
C GLU A 31 -11.32 -0.97 2.84
N ALA A 32 -10.23 -0.41 3.37
CA ALA A 32 -10.28 0.60 4.43
C ALA A 32 -10.97 1.91 4.00
N GLU A 33 -10.82 2.32 2.73
CA GLU A 33 -11.53 3.48 2.16
C GLU A 33 -13.04 3.24 2.05
N THR A 34 -13.46 2.01 1.77
CA THR A 34 -14.87 1.62 1.65
C THR A 34 -15.51 1.19 2.97
N GLU A 35 -14.72 1.05 4.03
CA GLU A 35 -15.19 0.51 5.30
C GLU A 35 -16.22 1.45 5.94
N PRO A 36 -17.39 0.94 6.35
CA PRO A 36 -18.37 1.76 7.04
C PRO A 36 -17.79 2.31 8.35
N HIS A 37 -18.18 3.54 8.67
CA HIS A 37 -17.76 4.23 9.90
C HIS A 37 -18.71 3.99 11.08
N GLU A 38 -19.68 3.09 10.93
CA GLU A 38 -20.62 2.71 11.99
C GLU A 38 -19.87 2.08 13.16
N GLY A 39 -20.15 2.54 14.38
CA GLY A 39 -19.49 2.07 15.59
C GLY A 39 -18.07 2.61 15.83
N LYS A 40 -17.52 3.43 14.92
CA LYS A 40 -16.20 4.08 15.09
C LYS A 40 -16.35 5.55 15.44
N ARG A 41 -15.39 6.10 16.20
CA ARG A 41 -15.29 7.57 16.35
C ARG A 41 -14.94 8.21 15.00
N LYS A 42 -15.37 9.46 14.79
CA LYS A 42 -15.09 10.23 13.56
C LYS A 42 -13.60 10.25 13.16
N VAL A 43 -12.70 10.22 14.14
CA VAL A 43 -11.24 10.19 13.91
C VAL A 43 -10.69 8.79 13.67
N GLU A 44 -11.34 7.75 14.20
CA GLU A 44 -10.88 6.37 14.14
C GLU A 44 -11.05 5.74 12.77
N SER A 45 -12.05 6.19 12.00
CA SER A 45 -12.24 5.75 10.61
C SER A 45 -11.01 6.00 9.74
N LEU A 46 -10.18 6.99 10.09
CA LEU A 46 -8.97 7.34 9.32
C LEU A 46 -7.71 6.58 9.77
N TRP A 47 -7.69 6.00 10.97
CA TRP A 47 -6.48 5.34 11.50
C TRP A 47 -5.99 4.17 10.63
N PRO A 48 -6.87 3.28 10.10
CA PRO A 48 -6.43 2.21 9.21
C PRO A 48 -5.70 2.73 7.96
N ILE A 49 -6.16 3.85 7.39
CA ILE A 49 -5.55 4.48 6.21
C ILE A 49 -4.10 4.88 6.52
N PHE A 50 -3.86 5.59 7.62
CA PHE A 50 -2.51 6.00 8.00
C PHE A 50 -1.61 4.82 8.34
N ARG A 51 -2.16 3.78 8.98
CA ARG A 51 -1.43 2.54 9.27
C ARG A 51 -0.98 1.83 7.99
N LEU A 52 -1.89 1.67 7.01
CA LEU A 52 -1.60 1.02 5.74
C LEU A 52 -0.63 1.85 4.88
N HIS A 53 -0.78 3.17 4.89
CA HIS A 53 0.16 4.08 4.23
C HIS A 53 1.57 3.92 4.81
N HIS A 54 1.70 3.94 6.15
CA HIS A 54 2.97 3.70 6.82
C HIS A 54 3.55 2.32 6.45
N GLN A 55 2.73 1.26 6.48
CA GLN A 55 3.15 -0.09 6.16
C GLN A 55 3.73 -0.20 4.73
N ARG A 56 3.07 0.43 3.75
CA ARG A 56 3.54 0.48 2.36
C ARG A 56 4.88 1.19 2.23
N SER A 57 5.03 2.38 2.81
CA SER A 57 6.30 3.11 2.79
C SER A 57 7.40 2.34 3.51
N ARG A 58 7.07 1.69 4.64
CA ARG A 58 8.02 0.94 5.45
C ARG A 58 8.53 -0.30 4.72
N TYR A 59 7.65 -1.02 4.02
CA TYR A 59 8.03 -2.18 3.21
C TYR A 59 9.11 -1.83 2.18
N ILE A 60 8.91 -0.75 1.42
CA ILE A 60 9.89 -0.28 0.42
C ILE A 60 11.18 0.18 1.10
N PHE A 61 11.07 0.91 2.21
CA PHE A 61 12.23 1.37 2.99
C PHE A 61 13.07 0.19 3.48
N ASP A 62 12.46 -0.84 4.05
CA ASP A 62 13.17 -1.99 4.58
C ASP A 62 13.82 -2.81 3.47
N LEU A 63 13.19 -2.96 2.31
CA LEU A 63 13.82 -3.60 1.14
C LEU A 63 15.09 -2.86 0.70
N PHE A 64 15.00 -1.54 0.51
CA PHE A 64 16.11 -0.77 -0.01
C PHE A 64 17.23 -0.53 1.02
N TYR A 65 16.89 -0.04 2.22
CA TYR A 65 17.88 0.42 3.20
C TYR A 65 18.33 -0.66 4.18
N LYS A 66 17.50 -1.67 4.48
CA LYS A 66 17.83 -2.70 5.48
C LYS A 66 18.27 -3.99 4.82
N ARG A 67 17.50 -4.50 3.87
CA ARG A 67 17.73 -5.79 3.22
C ARG A 67 18.65 -5.68 2.01
N LYS A 68 18.72 -4.51 1.36
CA LYS A 68 19.47 -4.28 0.12
C LYS A 68 19.11 -5.31 -0.95
N ALA A 69 17.81 -5.56 -1.08
CA ALA A 69 17.19 -6.49 -2.01
C ALA A 69 16.53 -5.74 -3.17
#